data_AF-A0A3N8FKL1-F1
#
_entry.id   AF-A0A3N8FKL1-F1
#
_cell.length_a   1.000
_cell.length_b   1.000
_cell.length_c   1.000
_cell.angle_alpha   90.00
_cell.angle_beta   90.00
_cell.angle_gamma   90.00
#
_symmetry.space_group_name_H-M   'P 1'
#
loop_
_entity.id
_entity.type
_entity.pdbx_description
1 polymer ?
#
loop_
_entity_poly.entity_id
_entity_poly.type
_entity_poly.pdbx_seq_one_letter_code
_entity_poly.pdbx_strand_id
1 'polypeptide(L)'
;AAEEIVLHAGSTEVRISDQGYVVRTTGEHTIFAGSHQTDEAQVRPMRLPVTPDNPGQYAAHFVLLEHDSGFALPNQPYRVTLDNGRVIEGVSNELGETDVVTSHDIAFGTVELLAASDPDKVIAVNRAAVVRDNT
;
A
#
# COMPACT_ATOMS: atom_id res chain seq x y z
N ALA A 1 -36.30 -17.21 -10.45
CA ALA A 1 -35.91 -17.86 -9.19
C ALA A 1 -35.55 -16.77 -8.18
N ALA A 2 -35.51 -17.05 -6.88
CA ALA A 2 -35.07 -16.08 -5.87
C ALA A 2 -33.58 -15.71 -6.08
N GLU A 3 -33.20 -14.47 -5.78
CA GLU A 3 -31.82 -13.95 -5.94
C GLU A 3 -30.82 -14.61 -4.97
N GLU A 4 -31.31 -15.03 -3.80
CA GLU A 4 -30.51 -15.76 -2.80
C GLU A 4 -31.38 -16.72 -1.96
N ILE A 5 -30.71 -17.67 -1.30
CA ILE A 5 -31.29 -18.53 -0.27
C ILE A 5 -30.47 -18.31 1.01
N VAL A 6 -31.15 -17.98 2.11
CA VAL A 6 -30.50 -17.74 3.41
C VAL A 6 -31.20 -18.55 4.51
N LEU A 7 -30.40 -19.28 5.28
CA LEU A 7 -30.83 -20.02 6.47
C LEU A 7 -30.19 -19.39 7.71
N HIS A 8 -31.00 -18.96 8.66
CA HIS A 8 -30.53 -18.37 9.92
C HIS A 8 -30.93 -19.23 11.13
N ALA A 9 -29.96 -19.46 12.02
CA ALA A 9 -30.19 -20.05 13.33
C ALA A 9 -29.18 -19.50 14.34
N GLY A 10 -29.65 -18.71 15.30
CA GLY A 10 -28.77 -18.04 16.28
C GLY A 10 -27.70 -17.20 15.60
N SER A 11 -26.44 -17.43 15.93
CA SER A 11 -25.27 -16.77 15.32
C SER A 11 -24.72 -17.48 14.08
N THR A 12 -25.48 -18.40 13.49
CA THR A 12 -25.11 -19.13 12.27
C THR A 12 -25.97 -18.70 11.09
N GLU A 13 -25.30 -18.47 9.95
CA GLU A 13 -25.88 -18.16 8.65
C GLU A 13 -25.32 -19.12 7.60
N VAL A 14 -26.21 -19.68 6.78
CA VAL A 14 -25.85 -20.38 5.54
C VAL A 14 -26.49 -19.63 4.38
N ARG A 15 -25.68 -19.18 3.42
CA ARG A 15 -26.12 -18.38 2.27
C ARG A 15 -25.68 -19.00 0.95
N ILE A 16 -26.61 -19.05 0.00
CA ILE A 16 -26.38 -19.43 -1.40
C ILE A 16 -26.82 -18.24 -2.29
N SER A 17 -25.89 -17.69 -3.06
CA SER A 17 -26.16 -16.62 -4.03
C SER A 17 -25.29 -16.78 -5.29
N ASP A 18 -25.37 -15.82 -6.20
CA ASP A 18 -24.43 -15.61 -7.32
C ASP A 18 -22.94 -15.59 -6.91
N GLN A 19 -22.62 -15.23 -5.66
CA GLN A 19 -21.28 -15.23 -5.09
C GLN A 19 -20.84 -16.62 -4.57
N GLY A 20 -21.71 -17.63 -4.63
CA GLY A 20 -21.45 -19.00 -4.22
C GLY A 20 -22.13 -19.40 -2.89
N TYR A 21 -21.51 -20.36 -2.20
CA TYR A 21 -21.98 -20.95 -0.93
C TYR A 21 -21.11 -20.49 0.23
N VAL A 22 -21.70 -19.89 1.26
CA VAL A 22 -20.99 -19.35 2.42
C VAL A 22 -21.67 -19.80 3.71
N VAL A 23 -20.86 -20.32 4.65
CA VAL A 23 -21.28 -20.61 6.03
C VAL A 23 -20.55 -19.65 6.97
N ARG A 24 -21.30 -18.92 7.79
CA ARG A 24 -20.76 -18.06 8.85
C ARG A 24 -21.29 -18.54 10.18
N THR A 25 -20.42 -18.75 11.16
CA THR A 25 -20.81 -19.08 12.53
C THR A 25 -19.80 -18.53 13.51
N THR A 26 -20.26 -18.12 14.69
CA THR A 26 -19.36 -17.80 15.82
C THR A 26 -18.96 -19.05 16.61
N GLY A 27 -19.63 -20.18 16.36
CA GLY A 27 -19.36 -21.46 17.02
C GLY A 27 -18.47 -22.38 16.18
N GLU A 28 -18.50 -23.66 16.50
CA GLU A 28 -17.82 -24.69 15.73
C GLU A 28 -18.57 -24.99 14.42
N HIS A 29 -17.84 -25.20 13.32
CA HIS A 29 -18.37 -25.74 12.08
C HIS A 29 -17.84 -27.16 11.87
N THR A 30 -18.62 -28.16 12.28
CA THR A 30 -18.27 -29.58 12.16
C THR A 30 -18.89 -30.20 10.91
N ILE A 31 -18.07 -30.82 10.06
CA ILE A 31 -18.53 -31.56 8.87
C ILE A 31 -18.33 -33.06 9.11
N PHE A 32 -19.43 -33.79 9.29
CA PHE A 32 -19.41 -35.26 9.38
C PHE A 32 -19.58 -35.87 7.99
N ALA A 33 -18.48 -36.35 7.41
CA ALA A 33 -18.49 -36.95 6.07
C ALA A 33 -17.58 -38.18 5.98
N GLY A 34 -18.06 -39.23 5.29
CA GLY A 34 -17.23 -40.41 4.96
C GLY A 34 -16.23 -40.17 3.83
N SER A 35 -16.45 -39.13 3.02
CA SER A 35 -15.53 -38.62 2.01
C SER A 35 -15.87 -37.15 1.75
N HIS A 36 -14.85 -36.33 1.50
CA HIS A 36 -14.99 -34.92 1.16
C HIS A 36 -13.99 -34.57 0.06
N GLN A 37 -14.48 -34.12 -1.09
CA GLN A 37 -13.66 -33.67 -2.20
C GLN A 37 -13.78 -32.16 -2.34
N THR A 38 -12.63 -31.49 -2.44
CA THR A 38 -12.53 -30.08 -2.83
C THR A 38 -11.78 -30.02 -4.16
N ASP A 39 -12.05 -29.00 -4.96
CA ASP A 39 -11.20 -28.69 -6.11
C ASP A 39 -9.80 -28.25 -5.65
N GLU A 40 -8.87 -28.16 -6.61
CA GLU A 40 -7.53 -27.65 -6.36
C GLU A 40 -7.56 -26.22 -5.82
N ALA A 41 -6.54 -25.88 -5.03
CA ALA A 41 -6.39 -24.54 -4.50
C ALA A 41 -6.25 -23.51 -5.64
N GLN A 42 -7.21 -22.60 -5.75
CA GLN A 42 -7.05 -21.44 -6.62
C GLN A 42 -6.19 -20.39 -5.92
N VAL A 43 -5.02 -20.09 -6.50
CA VAL A 43 -4.19 -18.97 -6.05
C VAL A 43 -4.94 -17.68 -6.31
N ARG A 44 -5.40 -17.04 -5.24
CA ARG A 44 -5.88 -15.67 -5.32
C ARG A 44 -4.67 -14.74 -5.20
N PRO A 45 -4.52 -13.72 -6.08
CA PRO A 45 -3.47 -12.74 -5.92
C PRO A 45 -3.68 -12.03 -4.58
N MET A 46 -2.87 -12.38 -3.58
CA MET A 46 -2.78 -11.64 -2.34
C MET A 46 -1.82 -10.48 -2.59
N ARG A 47 -2.35 -9.25 -2.60
CA ARG A 47 -1.50 -8.07 -2.48
C ARG A 47 -1.06 -8.01 -1.02
N LEU A 48 0.17 -8.45 -0.76
CA LEU A 48 0.77 -8.28 0.56
C LEU A 48 0.78 -6.77 0.89
N PRO A 49 0.51 -6.39 2.15
CA PRO A 49 0.67 -5.01 2.58
C PRO A 49 2.08 -4.53 2.24
N VAL A 50 2.17 -3.32 1.69
CA VAL A 50 3.46 -2.64 1.52
C VAL A 50 3.93 -2.21 2.90
N THR A 51 5.13 -2.63 3.29
CA THR A 51 5.79 -2.21 4.52
C THR A 51 7.27 -1.90 4.23
N PRO A 52 8.01 -1.26 5.16
CA PRO A 52 9.45 -1.05 4.97
C PRO A 52 10.24 -2.37 4.80
N ASP A 53 9.84 -3.43 5.48
CA ASP A 53 10.42 -4.79 5.40
C ASP A 53 9.92 -5.60 4.20
N ASN A 54 8.80 -5.21 3.60
CA ASN A 54 8.26 -5.76 2.36
C ASN A 54 7.92 -4.63 1.39
N PRO A 55 8.93 -4.08 0.68
CA PRO A 55 8.81 -2.79 -0.01
C PRO A 55 7.90 -2.79 -1.24
N GLY A 56 7.28 -3.92 -1.57
CA GLY A 56 6.51 -4.09 -2.79
C GLY A 56 7.40 -4.05 -4.04
N GLN A 57 6.82 -3.67 -5.17
CA GLN A 57 7.53 -3.67 -6.46
C GLN A 57 8.47 -2.47 -6.63
N TYR A 58 8.26 -1.39 -5.89
CA TYR A 58 8.99 -0.14 -6.02
C TYR A 58 9.44 0.37 -4.65
N ALA A 59 10.72 0.71 -4.53
CA ALA A 59 11.31 1.32 -3.35
C ALA A 59 12.30 2.42 -3.78
N ALA A 60 12.16 3.62 -3.23
CA ALA A 60 13.13 4.69 -3.45
C ALA A 60 13.28 5.57 -2.19
N HIS A 61 14.47 6.10 -2.01
CA HIS A 61 14.73 7.25 -1.15
C HIS A 61 15.33 8.36 -2.03
N PHE A 62 15.12 9.61 -1.63
CA PHE A 62 15.65 10.78 -2.33
C PHE A 62 16.69 11.47 -1.46
N VAL A 63 17.72 12.04 -2.06
CA VAL A 63 18.66 12.93 -1.37
C VAL A 63 18.29 14.36 -1.71
N LEU A 64 18.00 15.15 -0.68
CA LEU A 64 17.67 16.57 -0.80
C LEU A 64 18.96 17.36 -0.83
N LEU A 65 19.20 18.07 -1.93
CA LEU A 65 20.38 18.89 -2.15
C LEU A 65 19.98 20.35 -2.35
N GLU A 66 20.75 21.28 -1.80
CA GLU A 66 20.65 22.70 -2.16
C GLU A 66 21.10 22.87 -3.61
N HIS A 67 20.29 23.55 -4.43
CA HIS A 67 20.49 23.64 -5.87
C HIS A 67 21.82 24.28 -6.27
N ASP A 68 22.26 25.31 -5.54
CA ASP A 68 23.43 26.12 -5.93
C ASP A 68 24.76 25.54 -5.43
N SER A 69 24.77 24.92 -4.26
CA SER A 69 25.98 24.40 -3.63
C SER A 69 26.16 22.90 -3.79
N GLY A 70 25.07 22.17 -4.05
CA GLY A 70 25.06 20.71 -4.02
C GLY A 70 25.23 20.12 -2.61
N PHE A 71 25.13 20.93 -1.55
CA PHE A 71 25.17 20.42 -0.18
C PHE A 71 23.87 19.69 0.16
N ALA A 72 23.99 18.59 0.91
CA ALA A 72 22.85 17.92 1.52
C ALA A 72 22.10 18.88 2.43
N LEU A 73 20.76 18.77 2.42
CA LEU A 73 19.87 19.52 3.28
C LEU A 73 19.41 18.62 4.44
N PRO A 74 20.13 18.60 5.58
CA PRO A 74 19.75 17.81 6.73
C PRO A 74 18.59 18.46 7.51
N ASN A 75 17.82 17.62 8.22
CA ASN A 75 16.72 18.05 9.08
C ASN A 75 15.68 18.90 8.36
N GLN A 76 15.48 18.63 7.07
CA GLN A 76 14.67 19.44 6.19
C GLN A 76 13.31 18.76 5.99
N PRO A 77 12.19 19.41 6.40
CA PRO A 77 10.86 18.89 6.15
C PRO A 77 10.56 18.75 4.66
N TYR A 78 9.94 17.63 4.28
CA TYR A 78 9.60 17.30 2.90
C TYR A 78 8.24 16.62 2.79
N ARG A 79 7.65 16.70 1.59
CA ARG A 79 6.41 16.03 1.20
C ARG A 79 6.59 15.32 -0.15
N VAL A 80 6.33 14.02 -0.21
CA VAL A 80 6.32 13.22 -1.45
C VAL A 80 4.89 12.89 -1.83
N THR A 81 4.49 13.27 -3.03
CA THR A 81 3.19 12.93 -3.63
C THR A 81 3.40 11.90 -4.73
N LEU A 82 2.77 10.72 -4.57
CA LEU A 82 2.76 9.64 -5.57
C LEU A 82 1.64 9.85 -6.60
N ASP A 83 1.72 9.21 -7.77
CA ASP A 83 0.75 9.46 -8.86
C ASP A 83 -0.69 9.01 -8.51
N ASN A 84 -0.88 8.16 -7.50
CA ASN A 84 -2.21 7.83 -6.96
C ASN A 84 -2.75 8.87 -5.96
N GLY A 85 -2.04 9.98 -5.76
CA GLY A 85 -2.39 11.01 -4.78
C GLY A 85 -2.03 10.65 -3.34
N ARG A 86 -1.34 9.53 -3.06
CA ARG A 86 -0.84 9.24 -1.72
C ARG A 86 0.27 10.24 -1.38
N VAL A 87 0.14 10.86 -0.20
CA VAL A 87 1.09 11.84 0.33
C VAL A 87 1.89 11.20 1.47
N ILE A 88 3.21 11.43 1.48
CA ILE A 88 4.14 10.99 2.51
C ILE A 88 4.91 12.21 2.98
N GLU A 89 4.98 12.42 4.30
CA GLU A 89 5.67 13.55 4.90
C GLU A 89 6.75 13.05 5.84
N GLY A 90 7.85 13.79 5.93
CA GLY A 90 8.95 13.45 6.82
C GLY A 90 9.98 14.56 6.94
N VAL A 91 11.08 14.25 7.61
CA VAL A 91 12.23 15.13 7.81
C VAL A 91 13.48 14.38 7.36
N SER A 92 14.32 15.00 6.53
CA SER A 92 15.54 14.35 6.04
C SER A 92 16.57 14.11 7.14
N ASN A 93 17.39 13.06 6.97
CA ASN A 93 18.47 12.72 7.91
C ASN A 93 19.69 13.66 7.77
N GLU A 94 20.77 13.39 8.52
CA GLU A 94 22.01 14.20 8.48
C GLU A 94 22.69 14.25 7.10
N LEU A 95 22.40 13.28 6.23
CA LEU A 95 22.89 13.20 4.85
C LEU A 95 21.88 13.77 3.83
N GLY A 96 20.77 14.34 4.30
CA GLY A 96 19.70 14.88 3.44
C GLY A 96 18.81 13.81 2.82
N GLU A 97 18.88 12.55 3.27
CA GLU A 97 18.08 11.45 2.72
C GLU A 97 16.66 11.46 3.29
N THR A 98 15.67 11.18 2.42
CA THR A 98 14.28 10.94 2.81
C THR A 98 14.08 9.50 3.28
N ASP A 99 12.96 9.24 3.94
CA ASP A 99 12.54 7.87 4.25
C ASP A 99 12.27 7.07 2.98
N VAL A 100 12.41 5.76 3.09
CA VAL A 100 12.14 4.84 1.98
C VAL A 100 10.64 4.83 1.69
N VAL A 101 10.29 5.23 0.48
CA VAL A 101 8.93 5.18 -0.04
C VAL A 101 8.73 3.90 -0.83
N THR A 102 7.71 3.13 -0.46
CA THR A 102 7.44 1.78 -0.98
C THR A 102 6.08 1.71 -1.68
N SER A 103 5.95 0.99 -2.80
CA SER A 103 4.70 0.88 -3.59
C SER A 103 4.62 -0.41 -4.43
N HIS A 104 3.42 -0.89 -4.74
CA HIS A 104 3.19 -2.02 -5.66
C HIS A 104 2.78 -1.61 -7.07
N ASP A 105 2.32 -0.38 -7.28
CA ASP A 105 1.51 -0.06 -8.46
C ASP A 105 2.12 1.05 -9.36
N ILE A 106 3.16 1.79 -8.94
CA ILE A 106 3.41 3.15 -9.50
C ILE A 106 4.89 3.58 -9.50
N ALA A 107 5.26 4.33 -10.55
CA ALA A 107 6.43 5.20 -10.59
C ALA A 107 6.26 6.43 -9.65
N PHE A 108 7.37 7.03 -9.21
CA PHE A 108 7.34 8.14 -8.26
C PHE A 108 6.93 9.46 -8.94
N GLY A 109 6.15 10.28 -8.24
CA GLY A 109 5.57 11.53 -8.75
C GLY A 109 6.42 12.76 -8.45
N THR A 110 6.06 13.50 -7.39
CA THR A 110 6.65 14.81 -7.05
C THR A 110 7.16 14.84 -5.61
N VAL A 111 8.34 15.43 -5.39
CA VAL A 111 8.90 15.71 -4.07
C VAL A 111 8.92 17.22 -3.85
N GLU A 112 8.26 17.69 -2.80
CA GLU A 112 8.18 19.08 -2.37
C GLU A 112 9.02 19.29 -1.11
N LEU A 113 9.73 20.41 -1.07
CA LEU A 113 10.51 20.86 0.08
C LEU A 113 9.72 21.94 0.82
N LEU A 114 9.58 21.82 2.14
CA LEU A 114 8.76 22.71 2.96
C LEU A 114 9.63 23.64 3.81
N ALA A 115 9.23 24.88 4.07
CA ALA A 115 10.01 25.75 4.93
C ALA A 115 10.06 25.19 6.37
N ALA A 116 11.25 25.14 6.98
CA ALA A 116 11.37 24.72 8.38
C ALA A 116 10.62 25.64 9.36
N SER A 117 10.40 26.91 8.98
CA SER A 117 9.65 27.89 9.76
C SER A 117 8.14 27.89 9.50
N ASP A 118 7.69 27.26 8.41
CA ASP A 118 6.28 27.22 8.00
C ASP A 118 6.01 25.92 7.20
N PRO A 119 5.41 24.90 7.82
CA PRO A 119 5.28 23.57 7.24
C PRO A 119 4.35 23.51 6.01
N ASP A 120 3.54 24.53 5.75
CA ASP A 120 2.68 24.58 4.56
C ASP A 120 3.32 25.35 3.39
N LYS A 121 4.47 26.00 3.63
CA LYS A 121 5.15 26.80 2.62
C LYS A 121 6.13 25.96 1.81
N VAL A 122 5.78 25.66 0.57
CA VAL A 122 6.69 25.02 -0.39
C VAL A 122 7.80 25.98 -0.81
N ILE A 123 9.05 25.56 -0.65
CA ILE A 123 10.25 26.33 -1.01
C ILE A 123 10.99 25.76 -2.22
N ALA A 124 10.77 24.49 -2.57
CA ALA A 124 11.27 23.86 -3.79
C ALA A 124 10.43 22.66 -4.21
N VAL A 125 10.43 22.32 -5.50
CA VAL A 125 9.73 21.16 -6.06
C VAL A 125 10.65 20.42 -7.02
N ASN A 126 10.83 19.11 -6.81
CA ASN A 126 11.55 18.21 -7.70
C ASN A 126 10.58 17.16 -8.27
N ARG A 127 10.62 16.97 -9.60
CA ARG A 127 9.87 15.90 -10.28
C ARG A 127 10.84 14.77 -10.61
N ALA A 128 10.79 13.71 -9.82
CA ALA A 128 11.62 12.54 -10.04
C ALA A 128 10.79 11.43 -10.70
N ALA A 129 10.80 11.38 -12.03
CA ALA A 129 10.30 10.22 -12.76
C ALA A 129 11.36 9.11 -12.70
N VAL A 130 11.16 8.10 -11.86
CA VAL A 130 11.96 6.86 -11.94
C VAL A 130 11.41 6.04 -13.10
N VAL A 131 12.00 6.19 -14.28
CA VAL A 131 11.72 5.33 -15.44
C VAL A 131 12.49 4.04 -15.29
N ARG A 132 11.78 2.92 -15.31
CA ARG A 132 12.35 1.57 -15.24
C ARG A 132 13.30 1.32 -16.42
N ASP A 133 14.47 0.75 -16.13
CA ASP A 133 15.23 0.00 -17.12
C ASP A 133 14.58 -1.40 -17.23
N ASN A 134 13.98 -1.70 -18.38
CA ASN A 134 13.36 -2.99 -18.64
C ASN A 134 14.43 -3.93 -19.23
N THR A 135 15.12 -4.67 -18.37
CA THR A 135 15.84 -5.90 -18.75
C THR A 135 15.47 -7.03 -17.81
#